data_AF-A0A9C7PPT5-F1
#
_entry.id   AF-A0A9C7PPT5-F1
#
_cell.length_a   1.000
_cell.length_b   1.000
_cell.length_c   1.000
_cell.angle_alpha   90.00
_cell.angle_beta   90.00
_cell.angle_gamma   90.00
#
_symmetry.space_group_name_H-M   'P 1'
#
loop_
_entity.id
_entity.type
_entity.pdbx_description
1 polymer ?
#
loop_
_entity_poly.entity_id
_entity_poly.type
_entity_poly.pdbx_seq_one_letter_code
_entity_poly.pdbx_strand_id
1 'polypeptide(L)'
;MEGSPVVCSVCLERSVNTTFLPCQHETVCSFCATRLDSLCCPVCRTIVSFVLLKCHETSDRIFLPEVTGASERVVHTERLSKWCLSCVVRYRQEVELYLSKSVVNVLFTGFTSRLKDFICRFSDFIKEQESRPEVLTDENLQWVFNPSEVVSRASKNLRLKADSCQNSCLERAALYDHYWGFSVACEQNIAGEVINGHPCSFSHCQLWELVRRLQGGELLPQLLVLCFCVTSKSSFQQVVDMHNLVYRYKENYAAVGLPAIVWVMLDSKGTNNHSASSDLVSFEVIREELERIVPYDRPSAVVKVSFDSEMEERDFETFYRITTQLFKAHKYKRKGLTGNQSGGCANGLKFFI
;
A
#
# COMPACT_ATOMS: atom_id res chain seq x y z
N MET A 1 6.67 -12.83 -42.79
CA MET A 1 7.39 -12.99 -41.51
C MET A 1 6.59 -12.21 -40.48
N GLU A 2 5.67 -12.88 -39.80
CA GLU A 2 4.93 -12.28 -38.68
C GLU A 2 5.94 -12.09 -37.54
N GLY A 3 6.39 -10.84 -37.35
CA GLY A 3 7.29 -10.50 -36.26
C GLY A 3 6.56 -10.75 -34.94
N SER A 4 7.13 -11.59 -34.08
CA SER A 4 6.63 -11.76 -32.71
C SER A 4 6.43 -10.39 -32.07
N PRO A 5 5.32 -10.14 -31.36
CA PRO A 5 5.11 -8.87 -30.69
C PRO A 5 6.32 -8.60 -29.78
N VAL A 6 6.98 -7.45 -30.00
CA VAL A 6 8.18 -7.09 -29.24
C VAL A 6 7.75 -6.92 -27.78
N VAL A 7 8.25 -7.80 -26.90
CA VAL A 7 7.97 -7.74 -25.47
C VAL A 7 8.86 -6.69 -24.82
N CYS A 8 8.34 -5.97 -23.82
CA CYS A 8 9.05 -4.95 -23.07
C CYS A 8 10.33 -5.51 -22.46
N SER A 9 11.47 -4.90 -22.76
CA SER A 9 12.79 -5.30 -22.25
C SER A 9 12.97 -5.15 -20.74
N VAL A 10 12.08 -4.41 -20.07
CA VAL A 10 12.15 -4.15 -18.62
C VAL A 10 11.31 -5.16 -17.82
N CYS A 11 10.02 -5.29 -18.12
CA CYS A 11 9.15 -6.21 -17.39
C CYS A 11 9.08 -7.62 -17.99
N LEU A 12 9.51 -7.79 -19.24
CA LEU A 12 9.44 -9.06 -20.00
C LEU A 12 8.03 -9.66 -20.09
N GLU A 13 7.00 -8.83 -19.86
CA GLU A 13 5.61 -9.27 -19.72
C GLU A 13 4.69 -8.55 -20.73
N ARG A 14 4.76 -7.21 -20.77
CA ARG A 14 3.86 -6.38 -21.58
C ARG A 14 4.45 -6.08 -22.96
N SER A 15 3.61 -5.82 -23.95
CA SER A 15 4.07 -5.40 -25.29
C SER A 15 4.75 -4.03 -25.26
N VAL A 16 5.74 -3.83 -26.14
CA VAL A 16 6.34 -2.53 -26.40
C VAL A 16 5.33 -1.64 -27.12
N ASN A 17 5.02 -0.49 -26.52
CA ASN A 17 4.10 0.50 -27.07
C ASN A 17 4.60 1.94 -26.89
N THR A 18 5.90 2.11 -26.67
CA THR A 18 6.52 3.44 -26.52
C THR A 18 7.74 3.63 -27.40
N THR A 19 7.93 4.88 -27.83
CA THR A 19 9.12 5.34 -28.55
C THR A 19 9.75 6.49 -27.77
N PHE A 20 11.02 6.36 -27.39
CA PHE A 20 11.73 7.41 -26.65
C PHE A 20 12.33 8.47 -27.56
N LEU A 21 12.13 9.74 -27.26
CA LEU A 21 12.74 10.86 -27.98
C LEU A 21 13.83 11.52 -27.14
N PRO A 22 14.99 11.85 -27.75
CA PRO A 22 15.23 11.89 -29.20
C PRO A 22 15.76 10.59 -29.82
N CYS A 23 16.10 9.57 -29.03
CA CYS A 23 16.86 8.40 -29.52
C CYS A 23 16.07 7.39 -30.38
N GLN A 24 14.75 7.53 -30.46
CA GLN A 24 13.80 6.70 -31.21
C GLN A 24 13.76 5.19 -30.87
N HIS A 25 14.38 4.76 -29.77
CA HIS A 25 14.31 3.36 -29.34
C HIS A 25 12.89 2.97 -28.89
N GLU A 26 12.45 1.80 -29.36
CA GLU A 26 11.17 1.18 -29.04
C GLU A 26 11.42 -0.14 -28.31
N THR A 27 11.64 -0.08 -27.00
CA THR A 27 12.10 -1.25 -26.24
C THR A 27 11.33 -1.46 -24.93
N VAL A 28 10.44 -0.54 -24.57
CA VAL A 28 9.80 -0.52 -23.25
C VAL A 28 8.29 -0.29 -23.40
N CYS A 29 7.49 -0.92 -22.54
CA CYS A 29 6.07 -0.60 -22.41
C CYS A 29 5.90 0.72 -21.65
N SER A 30 4.77 1.38 -21.80
CA SER A 30 4.49 2.67 -21.14
C SER A 30 4.62 2.62 -19.63
N PHE A 31 4.20 1.52 -19.01
CA PHE A 31 4.30 1.33 -17.59
C PHE A 31 5.75 1.40 -17.12
N CYS A 32 6.63 0.64 -17.77
CA CYS A 32 8.05 0.65 -17.45
C CYS A 32 8.74 1.96 -17.86
N ALA A 33 8.28 2.64 -18.90
CA ALA A 33 8.77 3.96 -19.28
C ALA A 33 8.58 5.00 -18.15
N THR A 34 7.49 4.88 -17.37
CA THR A 34 7.28 5.74 -16.19
C THR A 34 8.18 5.39 -15.00
N ARG A 35 8.92 4.27 -15.05
CA ARG A 35 9.84 3.81 -14.00
C ARG A 35 11.30 4.12 -14.26
N LEU A 36 11.62 4.97 -15.23
CA LEU A 36 12.99 5.33 -15.54
C LEU A 36 13.53 6.37 -14.54
N ASP A 37 14.27 5.91 -13.53
CA ASP A 37 14.79 6.75 -12.44
C ASP A 37 15.69 7.91 -12.92
N SER A 38 16.46 7.70 -14.00
CA SER A 38 17.36 8.72 -14.56
C SER A 38 16.81 9.44 -15.79
N LEU A 39 15.54 9.19 -16.16
CA LEU A 39 14.96 9.63 -17.43
C LEU A 39 15.83 9.27 -18.65
N CYS A 40 16.59 8.17 -18.60
CA CYS A 40 17.45 7.73 -19.69
C CYS A 40 16.87 6.52 -20.41
N CYS A 41 17.13 6.42 -21.72
CA CYS A 41 16.81 5.22 -22.49
C CYS A 41 17.65 4.04 -21.97
N PRO A 42 17.05 2.86 -21.67
CA PRO A 42 17.80 1.72 -21.15
C PRO A 42 18.76 1.11 -22.18
N VAL A 43 18.56 1.39 -23.48
CA VAL A 43 19.39 0.89 -24.58
C VAL A 43 20.65 1.74 -24.77
N CYS A 44 20.46 3.05 -24.95
CA CYS A 44 21.56 3.96 -25.36
C CYS A 44 21.95 4.99 -24.29
N ARG A 45 21.27 4.99 -23.13
CA ARG A 45 21.45 5.95 -22.02
C ARG A 45 21.21 7.43 -22.36
N THR A 46 20.81 7.75 -23.59
CA THR A 46 20.37 9.10 -23.98
C THR A 46 19.22 9.57 -23.10
N ILE A 47 19.29 10.82 -22.65
CA ILE A 47 18.22 11.46 -21.87
C ILE A 47 16.95 11.53 -22.71
N VAL A 48 15.86 10.99 -22.18
CA VAL A 48 14.54 10.92 -22.78
C VAL A 48 13.75 12.14 -22.36
N SER A 49 13.57 13.07 -23.29
CA SER A 49 12.75 14.26 -23.06
C SER A 49 11.27 13.97 -23.25
N PHE A 50 10.96 13.15 -24.26
CA PHE A 50 9.58 12.82 -24.61
C PHE A 50 9.40 11.34 -24.88
N VAL A 51 8.17 10.87 -24.68
CA VAL A 51 7.71 9.53 -25.07
C VAL A 51 6.59 9.69 -26.08
N LEU A 52 6.66 8.98 -27.19
CA LEU A 52 5.52 8.79 -28.09
C LEU A 52 4.83 7.49 -27.68
N LEU A 53 3.52 7.56 -27.48
CA LEU A 53 2.72 6.38 -27.18
C LEU A 53 2.05 5.90 -28.46
N LYS A 54 2.23 4.61 -28.77
CA LYS A 54 1.47 3.92 -29.80
C LYS A 54 0.13 3.52 -29.18
N CYS A 55 -0.95 4.21 -29.55
CA CYS A 55 -2.28 3.73 -29.21
C CYS A 55 -2.48 2.42 -29.97
N HIS A 56 -2.71 1.32 -29.24
CA HIS A 56 -3.28 0.15 -29.87
C HIS A 56 -4.69 0.55 -30.35
N GLU A 57 -4.96 0.37 -31.63
CA GLU A 57 -6.32 0.38 -32.15
C GLU A 57 -7.05 -0.80 -31.52
N THR A 58 -7.61 -0.62 -30.32
CA THR A 58 -8.64 -1.52 -29.83
C THR A 58 -9.81 -1.33 -30.79
N SER A 59 -10.13 -2.37 -31.55
CA SER A 59 -11.08 -2.33 -32.67
C SER A 59 -12.51 -1.99 -32.29
N ASP A 60 -12.82 -1.76 -31.02
CA ASP A 60 -14.18 -1.54 -30.55
C ASP A 60 -14.40 -0.08 -30.17
N ARG A 61 -15.12 0.57 -31.09
CA ARG A 61 -15.66 1.92 -31.02
C ARG A 61 -16.53 2.12 -29.76
N ILE A 62 -15.92 2.50 -28.65
CA ILE A 62 -16.66 3.24 -27.61
C ILE A 62 -16.56 4.72 -27.96
N PHE A 63 -17.54 5.18 -28.73
CA PHE A 63 -17.75 6.59 -29.01
C PHE A 63 -18.04 7.32 -27.69
N LEU A 64 -17.14 8.21 -27.28
CA LEU A 64 -17.53 9.34 -26.44
C LEU A 64 -18.52 10.20 -27.26
N PRO A 65 -19.72 10.52 -26.74
CA PRO A 65 -20.66 11.37 -27.45
C PRO A 65 -20.04 12.75 -27.69
N GLU A 66 -20.00 13.15 -28.96
CA GLU A 66 -19.53 14.43 -29.45
C GLU A 66 -20.28 15.58 -28.79
N VAL A 67 -19.66 16.23 -27.80
CA VAL A 67 -19.97 17.62 -27.44
C VAL A 67 -19.04 18.51 -28.26
N THR A 68 -19.24 18.54 -29.58
CA THR A 68 -18.93 19.71 -30.44
C THR A 68 -19.42 19.40 -31.84
N GLY A 69 -20.55 20.00 -32.22
CA GLY A 69 -20.99 20.05 -33.62
C GLY A 69 -20.02 20.90 -34.43
N ALA A 70 -19.03 20.26 -35.04
CA ALA A 70 -18.18 20.86 -36.07
C ALA A 70 -17.87 19.80 -37.11
N SER A 71 -18.60 19.88 -38.23
CA SER A 71 -18.34 19.12 -39.45
C SER A 71 -17.05 19.62 -40.08
N GLU A 72 -15.97 18.86 -39.95
CA GLU A 72 -14.92 18.82 -40.97
C GLU A 72 -14.13 17.52 -40.87
N ARG A 73 -13.97 16.87 -42.04
CA ARG A 73 -13.31 15.57 -42.21
C ARG A 73 -11.83 15.67 -41.83
N VAL A 74 -11.52 15.36 -40.57
CA VAL A 74 -10.15 15.14 -40.11
C VAL A 74 -9.79 13.68 -40.39
N VAL A 75 -8.90 13.48 -41.36
CA VAL A 75 -8.20 12.22 -41.59
C VAL A 75 -7.59 11.77 -40.25
N HIS A 76 -8.04 10.65 -39.71
CA HIS A 76 -7.49 10.02 -38.52
C HIS A 76 -6.10 9.45 -38.84
N THR A 77 -5.10 10.31 -38.97
CA THR A 77 -3.70 9.89 -38.81
C THR A 77 -3.56 9.35 -37.39
N GLU A 78 -3.08 8.11 -37.26
CA GLU A 78 -2.63 7.47 -36.02
C GLU A 78 -2.07 8.52 -35.07
N ARG A 79 -2.87 8.96 -34.09
CA ARG A 79 -2.50 10.07 -33.21
C ARG A 79 -1.49 9.55 -32.19
N LEU A 80 -0.22 9.45 -32.60
CA LEU A 80 0.89 9.36 -31.68
C LEU A 80 0.82 10.56 -30.75
N SER A 81 0.43 10.30 -29.51
CA SER A 81 0.40 11.31 -28.49
C SER A 81 1.84 11.52 -28.00
N LYS A 82 2.35 12.75 -28.10
CA LYS A 82 3.70 13.13 -27.62
C LYS A 82 3.62 13.65 -26.20
N TRP A 83 4.45 13.07 -25.33
CA TRP A 83 4.42 13.31 -23.89
C TRP A 83 5.76 13.74 -23.36
N CYS A 84 5.77 14.71 -22.46
CA CYS A 84 6.98 14.97 -21.68
C CYS A 84 7.14 13.88 -20.62
N LEU A 85 8.23 13.11 -20.68
CA LEU A 85 8.44 11.99 -19.75
C LEU A 85 8.50 12.48 -18.30
N SER A 86 9.12 13.62 -18.06
CA SER A 86 9.23 14.20 -16.71
C SER A 86 7.86 14.52 -16.09
N CYS A 87 6.88 15.00 -16.87
CA CYS A 87 5.53 15.24 -16.39
C CYS A 87 4.81 13.93 -16.03
N VAL A 88 4.97 12.89 -16.86
CA VAL A 88 4.35 11.58 -16.62
C VAL A 88 4.94 10.90 -15.38
N VAL A 89 6.27 10.88 -15.26
CA VAL A 89 6.95 10.34 -14.08
C VAL A 89 6.53 11.07 -12.81
N ARG A 90 6.42 12.41 -12.86
CA ARG A 90 5.97 13.21 -11.74
C ARG A 90 4.52 12.95 -11.36
N TYR A 91 3.62 12.90 -12.35
CA TYR A 91 2.22 12.54 -12.11
C TYR A 91 2.15 11.19 -11.38
N ARG A 92 2.88 10.20 -11.89
CA ARG A 92 3.05 8.90 -11.25
C ARG A 92 3.52 9.00 -9.80
N GLN A 93 4.59 9.73 -9.53
CA GLN A 93 5.13 9.88 -8.17
C GLN A 93 4.08 10.51 -7.24
N GLU A 94 3.31 11.47 -7.72
CA GLU A 94 2.22 12.08 -6.95
C GLU A 94 1.05 11.11 -6.74
N VAL A 95 0.72 10.26 -7.74
CA VAL A 95 -0.22 9.15 -7.57
C VAL A 95 0.29 8.18 -6.51
N GLU A 96 1.55 7.74 -6.56
CA GLU A 96 2.14 6.82 -5.57
C GLU A 96 2.18 7.44 -4.17
N LEU A 97 2.51 8.73 -4.05
CA LEU A 97 2.44 9.47 -2.79
C LEU A 97 1.00 9.62 -2.29
N TYR A 98 0.05 9.75 -3.19
CA TYR A 98 -1.37 9.81 -2.86
C TYR A 98 -1.87 8.45 -2.37
N LEU A 99 -1.57 7.39 -3.12
CA LEU A 99 -1.95 6.01 -2.81
C LEU A 99 -1.28 5.52 -1.53
N SER A 100 0.01 5.75 -1.32
CA SER A 100 0.71 5.39 -0.07
C SER A 100 0.12 6.07 1.17
N LYS A 101 -0.53 7.24 1.01
CA LYS A 101 -1.32 7.87 2.06
C LYS A 101 -2.69 7.21 2.22
N SER A 102 -3.30 6.71 1.16
CA SER A 102 -4.62 6.09 1.20
C SER A 102 -4.60 4.60 1.61
N VAL A 103 -3.49 3.92 1.36
CA VAL A 103 -3.25 2.51 1.71
C VAL A 103 -2.78 2.42 3.15
N VAL A 104 -3.35 1.48 3.88
CA VAL A 104 -2.98 1.16 5.25
C VAL A 104 -1.88 0.10 5.23
N ASN A 105 -0.65 0.48 5.60
CA ASN A 105 0.42 -0.50 5.71
C ASN A 105 0.29 -1.25 7.03
N VAL A 106 0.21 -2.57 6.92
CA VAL A 106 0.20 -3.52 8.03
C VAL A 106 1.52 -4.27 8.00
N LEU A 107 2.34 -4.10 9.02
CA LEU A 107 3.59 -4.82 9.18
C LEU A 107 3.43 -5.90 10.24
N PHE A 108 3.62 -7.15 9.83
CA PHE A 108 3.67 -8.30 10.71
C PHE A 108 5.12 -8.61 11.08
N THR A 109 5.40 -8.80 12.38
CA THR A 109 6.73 -9.18 12.83
C THR A 109 6.66 -10.03 14.09
N GLY A 110 7.64 -10.89 14.30
CA GLY A 110 7.67 -11.80 15.44
C GLY A 110 8.68 -12.92 15.28
N PHE A 111 9.08 -13.54 16.38
CA PHE A 111 9.98 -14.72 16.39
C PHE A 111 9.17 -16.00 16.40
N THR A 112 8.55 -16.32 15.27
CA THR A 112 7.76 -17.55 15.12
C THR A 112 7.77 -18.03 13.68
N SER A 113 8.05 -19.33 13.49
CA SER A 113 7.95 -19.99 12.18
C SER A 113 6.53 -19.94 11.62
N ARG A 114 5.54 -19.73 12.50
CA ARG A 114 4.11 -19.62 12.16
C ARG A 114 3.71 -18.24 11.65
N LEU A 115 4.62 -17.26 11.64
CA LEU A 115 4.28 -15.90 11.21
C LEU A 115 3.79 -15.89 9.77
N LYS A 116 4.51 -16.58 8.86
CA LYS A 116 4.12 -16.66 7.45
C LYS A 116 2.79 -17.38 7.27
N ASP A 117 2.62 -18.49 7.97
CA ASP A 117 1.39 -19.28 7.93
C ASP A 117 0.17 -18.47 8.41
N PHE A 118 0.30 -17.76 9.54
CA PHE A 118 -0.71 -16.82 10.04
C PHE A 118 -1.09 -15.77 8.99
N ILE A 119 -0.12 -15.13 8.35
CA ILE A 119 -0.38 -14.08 7.36
C ILE A 119 -1.08 -14.64 6.13
N CYS A 120 -0.65 -15.80 5.63
CA CYS A 120 -1.29 -16.46 4.49
C CYS A 120 -2.74 -16.82 4.81
N ARG A 121 -2.99 -17.49 5.95
CA ARG A 121 -4.34 -17.90 6.34
C ARG A 121 -5.26 -16.72 6.64
N PHE A 122 -4.74 -15.65 7.23
CA PHE A 122 -5.50 -14.41 7.43
C PHE A 122 -5.81 -13.69 6.10
N SER A 123 -4.89 -13.68 5.15
CA SER A 123 -5.13 -13.18 3.79
C SER A 123 -6.22 -13.98 3.08
N ASP A 124 -6.19 -15.31 3.19
CA ASP A 124 -7.23 -16.17 2.63
C ASP A 124 -8.59 -15.92 3.28
N PHE A 125 -8.62 -15.80 4.62
CA PHE A 125 -9.82 -15.42 5.37
C PHE A 125 -10.41 -14.07 4.90
N ILE A 126 -9.58 -13.06 4.67
CA ILE A 126 -10.04 -11.76 4.15
C ILE A 126 -10.69 -11.92 2.78
N LYS A 127 -10.08 -12.69 1.88
CA LYS A 127 -10.62 -12.94 0.52
C LYS A 127 -11.96 -13.67 0.56
N GLU A 128 -12.15 -14.57 1.53
CA GLU A 128 -13.41 -15.27 1.75
C GLU A 128 -14.51 -14.35 2.29
N GLN A 129 -14.19 -13.49 3.27
CA GLN A 129 -15.14 -12.53 3.85
C GLN A 129 -15.57 -11.46 2.84
N GLU A 130 -14.63 -10.97 2.03
CA GLU A 130 -14.88 -9.97 0.99
C GLU A 130 -15.35 -10.64 -0.33
N SER A 131 -16.25 -11.64 -0.23
CA SER A 131 -16.66 -12.63 -1.26
C SER A 131 -17.09 -12.11 -2.65
N ARG A 132 -17.10 -10.81 -2.86
CA ARG A 132 -16.80 -10.17 -4.14
C ARG A 132 -16.06 -8.89 -3.78
N PRO A 133 -14.89 -8.58 -4.35
CA PRO A 133 -14.54 -7.19 -4.48
C PRO A 133 -15.55 -6.61 -5.50
N GLU A 134 -16.76 -6.23 -5.04
CA GLU A 134 -17.56 -5.17 -5.70
C GLU A 134 -16.70 -3.91 -5.92
N VAL A 135 -15.57 -3.87 -5.21
CA VAL A 135 -14.48 -2.92 -5.27
C VAL A 135 -13.55 -3.07 -6.49
N LEU A 136 -13.61 -4.08 -7.36
CA LEU A 136 -12.66 -4.17 -8.49
C LEU A 136 -13.27 -4.30 -9.90
N THR A 137 -14.59 -4.30 -10.03
CA THR A 137 -15.24 -4.25 -11.35
C THR A 137 -15.63 -2.81 -11.72
N ASP A 138 -14.67 -2.15 -12.38
CA ASP A 138 -14.71 -1.06 -13.36
C ASP A 138 -15.57 0.21 -13.19
N GLU A 139 -16.69 0.23 -12.47
CA GLU A 139 -17.54 1.44 -12.42
C GLU A 139 -17.62 2.11 -11.05
N ASN A 140 -17.30 1.38 -9.97
CA ASN A 140 -17.32 1.88 -8.59
C ASN A 140 -15.96 1.81 -7.88
N LEU A 141 -14.86 1.70 -8.62
CA LEU A 141 -13.48 1.91 -8.15
C LEU A 141 -13.21 3.39 -7.76
N GLN A 142 -14.17 4.02 -7.08
CA GLN A 142 -14.06 5.29 -6.37
C GLN A 142 -13.32 5.12 -5.04
N TRP A 143 -12.28 4.29 -4.99
CA TRP A 143 -11.29 4.37 -3.90
C TRP A 143 -10.36 5.55 -4.16
N VAL A 144 -10.96 6.74 -4.06
CA VAL A 144 -10.35 8.04 -3.83
C VAL A 144 -9.21 8.43 -4.80
N PHE A 145 -8.96 7.75 -5.92
CA PHE A 145 -8.12 8.35 -6.93
C PHE A 145 -8.88 9.50 -7.58
N ASN A 146 -8.59 10.72 -7.14
CA ASN A 146 -9.12 11.92 -7.77
C ASN A 146 -8.01 12.52 -8.63
N PRO A 147 -7.99 12.24 -9.95
CA PRO A 147 -6.95 12.75 -10.83
C PRO A 147 -6.84 14.28 -10.73
N SER A 148 -7.96 14.99 -10.53
CA SER A 148 -7.95 16.45 -10.38
C SER A 148 -7.23 16.92 -9.10
N GLU A 149 -7.32 16.17 -8.00
CA GLU A 149 -6.59 16.48 -6.77
C GLU A 149 -5.09 16.23 -6.94
N VAL A 150 -4.75 15.10 -7.57
CA VAL A 150 -3.35 14.74 -7.85
C VAL A 150 -2.71 15.72 -8.83
N VAL A 151 -3.41 16.09 -9.91
CA VAL A 151 -2.98 17.14 -10.84
C VAL A 151 -2.82 18.48 -10.12
N SER A 152 -3.75 18.86 -9.23
CA SER A 152 -3.66 20.11 -8.47
C SER A 152 -2.43 20.12 -7.55
N ARG A 153 -2.14 19.02 -6.84
CA ARG A 153 -0.95 18.88 -5.98
C ARG A 153 0.34 18.90 -6.80
N ALA A 154 0.40 18.10 -7.86
CA ALA A 154 1.52 18.07 -8.79
C ALA A 154 1.81 19.47 -9.37
N SER A 155 0.76 20.21 -9.74
CA SER A 155 0.83 21.56 -10.30
C SER A 155 1.28 22.61 -9.28
N LYS A 156 0.78 22.57 -8.03
CA LYS A 156 1.18 23.52 -6.97
C LYS A 156 2.65 23.40 -6.59
N ASN A 157 3.24 22.21 -6.74
CA ASN A 157 4.66 21.98 -6.53
C ASN A 157 5.54 22.54 -7.68
N LEU A 158 4.98 23.15 -8.75
CA LEU A 158 5.77 23.88 -9.76
C LEU A 158 6.23 25.23 -9.21
N ARG A 159 7.31 25.22 -8.43
CA ARG A 159 8.18 26.40 -8.27
C ARG A 159 9.32 26.44 -9.29
N LEU A 160 9.34 25.53 -10.25
CA LEU A 160 10.29 25.53 -11.36
C LEU A 160 9.66 26.21 -12.58
N LYS A 161 10.10 27.46 -12.81
CA LYS A 161 9.92 28.26 -14.02
C LYS A 161 10.61 27.62 -15.24
N ALA A 162 10.22 26.41 -15.65
CA ALA A 162 10.85 25.71 -16.78
C ALA A 162 9.86 25.50 -17.94
N ASP A 163 9.50 26.60 -18.60
CA ASP A 163 9.37 26.88 -20.04
C ASP A 163 8.99 25.81 -21.10
N SER A 164 8.49 24.61 -20.81
CA SER A 164 8.09 23.72 -21.92
C SER A 164 6.90 22.78 -21.74
N CYS A 165 6.35 22.59 -20.54
CA CYS A 165 5.08 21.87 -20.38
C CYS A 165 4.09 22.72 -19.59
N GLN A 166 3.07 23.22 -20.29
CA GLN A 166 1.89 23.80 -19.67
C GLN A 166 1.14 22.71 -18.87
N ASN A 167 0.27 23.12 -17.93
CA ASN A 167 -0.58 22.22 -17.12
C ASN A 167 -1.33 21.15 -17.94
N SER A 168 -1.56 21.41 -19.22
CA SER A 168 -2.13 20.47 -20.19
C SER A 168 -1.38 19.14 -20.30
N CYS A 169 -0.08 19.06 -19.96
CA CYS A 169 0.65 17.79 -19.92
C CYS A 169 0.21 16.90 -18.74
N LEU A 170 -0.09 17.48 -17.58
CA LEU A 170 -0.54 16.75 -16.38
C LEU A 170 -2.01 16.35 -16.50
N GLU A 171 -2.86 17.23 -17.03
CA GLU A 171 -4.28 16.92 -17.31
C GLU A 171 -4.42 15.78 -18.33
N ARG A 172 -3.60 15.82 -19.39
CA ARG A 172 -3.53 14.69 -20.34
C ARG A 172 -3.02 13.43 -19.66
N ALA A 173 -2.05 13.50 -18.76
CA ALA A 173 -1.53 12.32 -18.05
C ALA A 173 -2.62 11.69 -17.17
N ALA A 174 -3.45 12.52 -16.53
CA ALA A 174 -4.63 12.09 -15.79
C ALA A 174 -5.70 11.41 -16.66
N LEU A 175 -6.02 11.97 -17.83
CA LEU A 175 -6.93 11.33 -18.77
C LEU A 175 -6.41 9.97 -19.24
N TYR A 176 -5.10 9.84 -19.42
CA TYR A 176 -4.50 8.58 -19.86
C TYR A 176 -4.35 7.57 -18.73
N ASP A 177 -4.20 8.01 -17.49
CA ASP A 177 -4.24 7.11 -16.34
C ASP A 177 -5.52 6.25 -16.32
N HIS A 178 -6.65 6.85 -16.71
CA HIS A 178 -7.93 6.17 -16.89
C HIS A 178 -7.87 5.05 -17.95
N TYR A 179 -7.18 5.27 -19.06
CA TYR A 179 -7.08 4.27 -20.15
C TYR A 179 -5.99 3.21 -19.93
N TRP A 180 -4.95 3.54 -19.17
CA TRP A 180 -3.75 2.70 -19.06
C TRP A 180 -3.68 1.97 -17.70
N GLY A 181 -4.59 2.30 -16.79
CA GLY A 181 -4.65 1.74 -15.45
C GLY A 181 -3.33 1.94 -14.71
N PHE A 182 -2.69 3.11 -14.83
CA PHE A 182 -1.41 3.35 -14.15
C PHE A 182 -1.63 3.45 -12.63
N SER A 183 -2.67 4.15 -12.21
CA SER A 183 -3.21 4.18 -10.85
C SER A 183 -3.62 2.79 -10.41
N VAL A 184 -4.37 2.06 -11.22
CA VAL A 184 -4.74 0.66 -10.95
C VAL A 184 -3.51 -0.23 -10.75
N ALA A 185 -2.49 -0.11 -11.58
CA ALA A 185 -1.25 -0.87 -11.45
C ALA A 185 -0.43 -0.42 -10.23
N CYS A 186 -0.48 0.86 -9.84
CA CYS A 186 0.12 1.31 -8.58
C CYS A 186 -0.67 0.83 -7.36
N GLU A 187 -2.01 0.85 -7.44
CA GLU A 187 -2.90 0.32 -6.43
C GLU A 187 -2.65 -1.17 -6.21
N GLN A 188 -2.61 -1.97 -7.27
CA GLN A 188 -2.29 -3.39 -7.22
C GLN A 188 -0.88 -3.67 -6.70
N ASN A 189 0.08 -2.78 -6.96
CA ASN A 189 1.45 -2.92 -6.43
C ASN A 189 1.56 -2.51 -4.95
N ILE A 190 0.68 -1.63 -4.47
CA ILE A 190 0.78 -1.03 -3.13
C ILE A 190 -0.18 -1.73 -2.16
N ALA A 191 -1.40 -2.05 -2.55
CA ALA A 191 -2.41 -2.73 -1.76
C ALA A 191 -2.64 -4.16 -2.27
N GLY A 192 -2.36 -5.14 -1.41
CA GLY A 192 -2.60 -6.56 -1.71
C GLY A 192 -3.96 -7.05 -1.21
N GLU A 193 -4.55 -6.36 -0.22
CA GLU A 193 -5.75 -6.81 0.48
C GLU A 193 -6.73 -5.65 0.70
N VAL A 194 -8.00 -5.95 0.96
CA VAL A 194 -9.04 -4.97 1.33
C VAL A 194 -9.70 -5.44 2.61
N ILE A 195 -9.75 -4.60 3.65
CA ILE A 195 -10.40 -4.91 4.92
C ILE A 195 -11.51 -3.89 5.17
N ASN A 196 -12.77 -4.31 5.06
CA ASN A 196 -13.95 -3.48 5.23
C ASN A 196 -13.83 -2.19 4.39
N GLY A 197 -13.46 -2.38 3.11
CA GLY A 197 -13.18 -1.33 2.13
C GLY A 197 -11.83 -0.61 2.30
N HIS A 198 -11.08 -0.78 3.38
CA HIS A 198 -9.78 -0.13 3.51
C HIS A 198 -8.71 -0.88 2.71
N PRO A 199 -8.05 -0.24 1.71
CA PRO A 199 -6.96 -0.91 0.99
C PRO A 199 -5.76 -1.07 1.92
N CYS A 200 -5.22 -2.27 1.97
CA CYS A 200 -4.18 -2.67 2.90
C CYS A 200 -2.97 -3.25 2.16
N SER A 201 -1.78 -2.87 2.61
CA SER A 201 -0.53 -3.50 2.21
C SER A 201 -0.05 -4.40 3.33
N PHE A 202 0.00 -5.71 3.09
CA PHE A 202 0.55 -6.66 4.05
C PHE A 202 2.04 -6.86 3.76
N SER A 203 2.85 -6.61 4.78
CA SER A 203 4.28 -6.87 4.73
C SER A 203 4.70 -7.60 6.00
N HIS A 204 5.79 -8.36 5.90
CA HIS A 204 6.36 -9.01 7.08
C HIS A 204 7.87 -8.88 7.10
N CYS A 205 8.42 -8.87 8.31
CA CYS A 205 9.85 -8.80 8.53
C CYS A 205 10.22 -9.47 9.85
N GLN A 206 11.48 -9.89 9.97
CA GLN A 206 12.02 -10.34 11.25
C GLN A 206 12.18 -9.15 12.21
N LEU A 207 12.20 -9.41 13.52
CA LEU A 207 12.31 -8.32 14.50
C LEU A 207 13.59 -7.49 14.33
N TRP A 208 14.72 -8.11 13.97
CA TRP A 208 15.97 -7.39 13.69
C TRP A 208 15.87 -6.49 12.45
N GLU A 209 15.06 -6.87 11.45
CA GLU A 209 14.83 -6.03 10.27
C GLU A 209 14.04 -4.78 10.65
N LEU A 210 13.05 -4.91 11.56
CA LEU A 210 12.34 -3.76 12.10
C LEU A 210 13.29 -2.81 12.84
N VAL A 211 14.22 -3.32 13.66
CA VAL A 211 15.26 -2.49 14.30
C VAL A 211 16.07 -1.72 13.24
N ARG A 212 16.48 -2.40 12.18
CA ARG A 212 17.23 -1.76 11.08
C ARG A 212 16.42 -0.67 10.38
N ARG A 213 15.12 -0.91 10.11
CA ARG A 213 14.23 0.09 9.51
C ARG A 213 14.06 1.31 10.40
N LEU A 214 13.88 1.09 11.71
CA LEU A 214 13.83 2.15 12.72
C LEU A 214 15.13 2.97 12.71
N GLN A 215 16.29 2.33 12.75
CA GLN A 215 17.59 3.02 12.70
C GLN A 215 17.81 3.79 11.39
N GLY A 216 17.28 3.27 10.27
CA GLY A 216 17.35 3.90 8.96
C GLY A 216 16.43 5.11 8.77
N GLY A 217 15.59 5.44 9.77
CA GLY A 217 14.64 6.53 9.65
C GLY A 217 13.46 6.22 8.71
N GLU A 218 13.21 4.93 8.43
CA GLU A 218 12.06 4.55 7.61
C GLU A 218 10.75 4.91 8.33
N LEU A 219 9.73 5.27 7.54
CA LEU A 219 8.41 5.55 8.08
C LEU A 219 7.81 4.27 8.66
N LEU A 220 7.32 4.36 9.89
CA LEU A 220 6.59 3.26 10.52
C LEU A 220 5.27 2.98 9.80
N PRO A 221 4.83 1.71 9.76
CA PRO A 221 3.52 1.34 9.25
C PRO A 221 2.41 2.00 10.08
N GLN A 222 1.20 2.05 9.53
CA GLN A 222 0.02 2.53 10.24
C GLN A 222 -0.44 1.53 11.32
N LEU A 223 -0.24 0.23 11.06
CA LEU A 223 -0.54 -0.86 11.98
C LEU A 223 0.68 -1.79 12.08
N LEU A 224 1.17 -1.97 13.30
CA LEU A 224 2.24 -2.91 13.64
C LEU A 224 1.65 -4.09 14.40
N VAL A 225 1.81 -5.29 13.86
CA VAL A 225 1.32 -6.53 14.45
C VAL A 225 2.52 -7.31 14.99
N LEU A 226 2.62 -7.37 16.32
CA LEU A 226 3.69 -8.07 17.04
C LEU A 226 3.21 -9.46 17.43
N CYS A 227 3.70 -10.47 16.73
CA CYS A 227 3.32 -11.86 16.92
C CYS A 227 4.31 -12.58 17.84
N PHE A 228 3.81 -13.38 18.77
CA PHE A 228 4.63 -14.28 19.60
C PHE A 228 3.96 -15.63 19.77
N CYS A 229 4.74 -16.64 20.18
CA CYS A 229 4.24 -17.99 20.40
C CYS A 229 3.91 -18.19 21.89
N VAL A 230 2.73 -18.75 22.17
CA VAL A 230 2.27 -19.03 23.54
C VAL A 230 3.20 -19.98 24.29
N THR A 231 3.90 -20.86 23.57
CA THR A 231 4.83 -21.85 24.16
C THR A 231 6.24 -21.34 24.38
N SER A 232 6.51 -20.06 24.11
CA SER A 232 7.85 -19.48 24.23
C SER A 232 7.83 -18.14 24.95
N LYS A 233 8.15 -18.17 26.25
CA LYS A 233 8.38 -16.97 27.07
C LYS A 233 9.42 -16.04 26.45
N SER A 234 10.46 -16.58 25.81
CA SER A 234 11.45 -15.78 25.09
C SER A 234 10.83 -14.99 23.93
N SER A 235 9.92 -15.60 23.15
CA SER A 235 9.26 -14.92 22.04
C SER A 235 8.36 -13.79 22.52
N PHE A 236 7.69 -13.99 23.66
CA PHE A 236 6.88 -12.97 24.31
C PHE A 236 7.73 -11.80 24.83
N GLN A 237 8.84 -12.09 25.53
CA GLN A 237 9.75 -11.04 26.02
C GLN A 237 10.30 -10.19 24.86
N GLN A 238 10.64 -10.80 23.74
CA GLN A 238 11.10 -10.08 22.55
C GLN A 238 10.03 -9.15 21.96
N VAL A 239 8.74 -9.52 22.03
CA VAL A 239 7.63 -8.64 21.65
C VAL A 239 7.49 -7.47 22.61
N VAL A 240 7.64 -7.70 23.92
CA VAL A 240 7.65 -6.63 24.94
C VAL A 240 8.82 -5.67 24.70
N ASP A 241 10.02 -6.20 24.47
CA ASP A 241 11.21 -5.41 24.21
C ASP A 241 11.07 -4.59 22.91
N MET A 242 10.51 -5.20 21.86
CA MET A 242 10.24 -4.50 20.60
C MET A 242 9.18 -3.41 20.78
N HIS A 243 8.12 -3.67 21.54
CA HIS A 243 7.13 -2.67 21.88
C HIS A 243 7.83 -1.45 22.50
N ASN A 244 8.61 -1.68 23.56
CA ASN A 244 9.33 -0.63 24.27
C ASN A 244 10.29 0.14 23.35
N LEU A 245 10.96 -0.55 22.42
CA LEU A 245 11.84 0.06 21.44
C LEU A 245 11.08 0.99 20.47
N VAL A 246 9.97 0.52 19.89
CA VAL A 246 9.12 1.32 18.99
C VAL A 246 8.60 2.56 19.72
N TYR A 247 8.26 2.41 21.00
CA TYR A 247 7.82 3.52 21.83
C TYR A 247 8.92 4.56 22.09
N ARG A 248 10.12 4.13 22.50
CA ARG A 248 11.27 5.03 22.70
C ARG A 248 11.70 5.71 21.42
N TYR A 249 11.61 5.00 20.30
CA TYR A 249 11.85 5.59 18.98
C TYR A 249 10.86 6.74 18.72
N LYS A 250 9.58 6.57 19.05
CA LYS A 250 8.58 7.63 18.95
C LYS A 250 8.95 8.87 19.79
N GLU A 251 9.37 8.70 21.04
CA GLU A 251 9.75 9.83 21.90
C GLU A 251 10.90 10.65 21.32
N ASN A 252 11.89 9.99 20.72
CA ASN A 252 13.09 10.64 20.21
C ASN A 252 12.92 11.32 18.84
N TYR A 253 12.03 10.81 17.98
CA TYR A 253 11.95 11.25 16.58
C TYR A 253 10.76 12.16 16.27
N ALA A 254 9.98 12.57 17.29
CA ALA A 254 8.76 13.39 17.13
C ALA A 254 7.86 12.89 15.97
N ALA A 255 7.89 11.58 15.73
CA ALA A 255 7.41 10.99 14.49
C ALA A 255 5.90 11.23 14.36
N VAL A 256 5.49 11.80 13.23
CA VAL A 256 4.10 12.16 12.95
C VAL A 256 3.28 10.88 12.79
N GLY A 257 2.56 10.51 13.84
CA GLY A 257 1.62 9.39 13.85
C GLY A 257 2.25 8.10 14.36
N LEU A 258 1.82 7.68 15.55
CA LEU A 258 2.17 6.36 16.08
C LEU A 258 1.48 5.24 15.29
N PRO A 259 2.17 4.12 14.98
CA PRO A 259 1.47 2.91 14.59
C PRO A 259 0.48 2.53 15.69
N ALA A 260 -0.70 2.07 15.31
CA ALA A 260 -1.46 1.21 16.21
C ALA A 260 -0.64 -0.08 16.39
N ILE A 261 -0.48 -0.55 17.63
CA ILE A 261 0.26 -1.78 17.92
C ILE A 261 -0.73 -2.84 18.36
N VAL A 262 -0.76 -4.00 17.71
CA VAL A 262 -1.56 -5.15 18.14
C VAL A 262 -0.62 -6.29 18.49
N TRP A 263 -0.83 -6.89 19.66
CA TRP A 263 -0.14 -8.10 20.05
C TRP A 263 -0.96 -9.32 19.62
N VAL A 264 -0.34 -10.27 18.93
CA VAL A 264 -1.00 -11.49 18.46
C VAL A 264 -0.32 -12.70 19.07
N MET A 265 -1.07 -13.45 19.86
CA MET A 265 -0.65 -14.73 20.45
C MET A 265 -0.96 -15.85 19.46
N LEU A 266 0.07 -16.49 18.94
CA LEU A 266 -0.07 -17.65 18.06
C LEU A 266 -0.05 -18.94 18.89
N ASP A 267 -1.20 -19.57 19.04
CA ASP A 267 -1.38 -20.80 19.82
C ASP A 267 -1.15 -22.04 18.95
N SER A 268 -0.43 -23.03 19.48
CA SER A 268 -0.13 -24.25 18.74
C SER A 268 -1.26 -25.27 18.82
N LYS A 269 -1.70 -25.81 17.67
CA LYS A 269 -2.62 -26.97 17.61
C LYS A 269 -2.17 -28.04 18.60
N GLY A 270 -3.03 -28.36 19.58
CA GLY A 270 -3.01 -29.65 20.25
C GLY A 270 -2.02 -29.84 21.40
N THR A 271 -1.61 -28.80 22.14
CA THR A 271 -0.98 -29.01 23.46
C THR A 271 -2.01 -29.39 24.54
N ASN A 272 -2.91 -30.35 24.24
CA ASN A 272 -3.74 -31.00 25.25
C ASN A 272 -2.94 -32.03 26.07
N ASN A 273 -1.69 -32.30 25.68
CA ASN A 273 -0.75 -33.04 26.50
C ASN A 273 -0.20 -32.10 27.57
N HIS A 274 -0.93 -32.01 28.68
CA HIS A 274 -0.65 -31.27 29.91
C HIS A 274 0.64 -31.71 30.66
N SER A 275 1.71 -32.10 29.98
CA SER A 275 3.02 -32.10 30.64
C SER A 275 3.33 -30.65 30.99
N ALA A 276 3.25 -30.32 32.29
CA ALA A 276 3.38 -29.01 32.90
C ALA A 276 4.72 -28.33 32.57
N SER A 277 4.88 -27.90 31.32
CA SER A 277 5.98 -27.05 30.91
C SER A 277 5.78 -25.68 31.54
N SER A 278 6.72 -25.29 32.39
CA SER A 278 6.77 -24.00 33.08
C SER A 278 6.83 -22.78 32.15
N ASP A 279 6.97 -23.01 30.84
CA ASP A 279 7.34 -21.98 29.87
C ASP A 279 6.17 -21.46 29.03
N LEU A 280 4.95 -21.89 29.34
CA LEU A 280 3.72 -21.38 28.71
C LEU A 280 3.43 -19.94 29.15
N VAL A 281 3.19 -19.07 28.18
CA VAL A 281 2.79 -17.67 28.40
C VAL A 281 1.26 -17.64 28.54
N SER A 282 0.77 -17.61 29.78
CA SER A 282 -0.67 -17.48 30.04
C SER A 282 -1.16 -16.05 29.87
N PHE A 283 -2.49 -15.87 29.80
CA PHE A 283 -3.09 -14.53 29.79
C PHE A 283 -2.81 -13.73 31.06
N GLU A 284 -2.62 -14.39 32.21
CA GLU A 284 -2.20 -13.76 33.46
C GLU A 284 -0.83 -13.12 33.31
N VAL A 285 0.14 -13.83 32.73
CA VAL A 285 1.49 -13.30 32.47
C VAL A 285 1.41 -12.07 31.57
N ILE A 286 0.57 -12.11 30.53
CA ILE A 286 0.39 -10.96 29.63
C ILE A 286 -0.27 -9.80 30.37
N ARG A 287 -1.29 -10.07 31.19
CA ARG A 287 -1.97 -9.05 32.00
C ARG A 287 -1.00 -8.36 32.94
N GLU A 288 -0.16 -9.13 33.64
CA GLU A 288 0.88 -8.60 34.53
C GLU A 288 1.87 -7.70 33.76
N GLU A 289 2.32 -8.09 32.57
CA GLU A 289 3.18 -7.21 31.76
C GLU A 289 2.44 -5.95 31.28
N LEU A 290 1.18 -6.05 30.88
CA LEU A 290 0.38 -4.88 30.49
C LEU A 290 0.17 -3.92 31.66
N GLU A 291 0.10 -4.42 32.89
CA GLU A 291 0.04 -3.59 34.10
C GLU A 291 1.33 -2.81 34.34
N ARG A 292 2.49 -3.39 33.97
CA ARG A 292 3.80 -2.73 34.04
C ARG A 292 3.98 -1.66 32.96
N ILE A 293 3.31 -1.81 31.81
CA ILE A 293 3.34 -0.81 30.73
C ILE A 293 2.42 0.37 31.07
N VAL A 294 2.96 1.59 30.95
CA VAL A 294 2.23 2.84 31.16
C VAL A 294 0.95 2.84 30.32
N PRO A 295 -0.23 3.24 30.85
CA PRO A 295 -1.50 3.05 30.15
C PRO A 295 -1.59 3.60 28.72
N TYR A 296 -0.87 4.68 28.41
CA TYR A 296 -0.83 5.31 27.07
C TYR A 296 0.11 4.59 26.09
N ASP A 297 0.93 3.69 26.61
CA ASP A 297 1.97 2.96 25.89
C ASP A 297 1.55 1.49 25.74
N ARG A 298 0.34 1.13 26.17
CA ARG A 298 -0.16 -0.24 26.01
C ARG A 298 -0.47 -0.52 24.54
N PRO A 299 -0.35 -1.78 24.08
CA PRO A 299 -0.83 -2.15 22.76
C PRO A 299 -2.31 -1.80 22.62
N SER A 300 -2.70 -1.40 21.41
CA SER A 300 -4.07 -1.07 21.05
C SER A 300 -5.02 -2.27 21.22
N ALA A 301 -4.51 -3.48 21.05
CA ALA A 301 -5.24 -4.72 21.32
C ALA A 301 -4.29 -5.88 21.57
N VAL A 302 -4.79 -6.90 22.27
CA VAL A 302 -4.16 -8.22 22.38
C VAL A 302 -5.16 -9.23 21.83
N VAL A 303 -4.72 -10.09 20.92
CA VAL A 303 -5.56 -11.08 20.25
C VAL A 303 -4.92 -12.44 20.34
N LYS A 304 -5.68 -13.45 20.70
CA LYS A 304 -5.26 -14.85 20.58
C LYS A 304 -5.76 -15.44 19.29
N VAL A 305 -4.89 -16.14 18.58
CA VAL A 305 -5.19 -16.87 17.35
C VAL A 305 -4.77 -18.31 17.52
N SER A 306 -5.78 -19.16 17.68
CA SER A 306 -5.65 -20.60 17.64
C SER A 306 -5.57 -21.07 16.21
N PHE A 307 -4.65 -22.00 15.94
CA PHE A 307 -4.60 -22.67 14.65
C PHE A 307 -5.58 -23.85 14.58
N ASP A 308 -6.37 -24.13 15.61
CA ASP A 308 -7.44 -25.13 15.57
C ASP A 308 -8.57 -24.68 14.64
N SER A 309 -8.99 -25.51 13.69
CA SER A 309 -9.84 -25.11 12.56
C SER A 309 -11.18 -24.49 13.00
N GLU A 310 -11.77 -24.95 14.10
CA GLU A 310 -13.05 -24.42 14.61
C GLU A 310 -12.91 -23.09 15.38
N MET A 311 -11.73 -22.84 15.95
CA MET A 311 -11.44 -21.63 16.72
C MET A 311 -10.83 -20.54 15.83
N GLU A 312 -10.08 -20.96 14.83
CA GLU A 312 -9.32 -20.09 13.93
C GLU A 312 -10.21 -19.08 13.20
N GLU A 313 -11.36 -19.52 12.67
CA GLU A 313 -12.29 -18.61 12.00
C GLU A 313 -12.82 -17.52 12.94
N ARG A 314 -13.16 -17.88 14.18
CA ARG A 314 -13.61 -16.93 15.22
C ARG A 314 -12.51 -15.97 15.65
N ASP A 315 -11.29 -16.48 15.76
CA ASP A 315 -10.12 -15.70 16.15
C ASP A 315 -9.72 -14.71 15.03
N PHE A 316 -9.79 -15.14 13.76
CA PHE A 316 -9.59 -14.28 12.58
C PHE A 316 -10.70 -13.24 12.44
N GLU A 317 -11.97 -13.60 12.66
CA GLU A 317 -13.07 -12.65 12.68
C GLU A 317 -12.87 -11.57 13.76
N THR A 318 -12.40 -12.00 14.95
CA THR A 318 -12.05 -11.08 16.03
C THR A 318 -10.91 -10.16 15.63
N PHE A 319 -9.85 -10.70 15.03
CA PHE A 319 -8.72 -9.91 14.54
C PHE A 319 -9.14 -8.93 13.43
N TYR A 320 -9.94 -9.37 12.44
CA TYR A 320 -10.48 -8.57 11.36
C TYR A 320 -11.34 -7.41 11.88
N ARG A 321 -12.20 -7.65 12.88
CA ARG A 321 -13.00 -6.61 13.51
C ARG A 321 -12.12 -5.56 14.20
N ILE A 322 -11.09 -6.00 14.93
CA ILE A 322 -10.15 -5.10 15.62
C ILE A 322 -9.38 -4.25 14.61
N THR A 323 -8.81 -4.86 13.56
CA THR A 323 -8.07 -4.11 12.53
C THR A 323 -8.96 -3.09 11.83
N THR A 324 -10.19 -3.48 11.48
CA THR A 324 -11.20 -2.57 10.92
C THR A 324 -11.47 -1.36 11.81
N GLN A 325 -11.64 -1.56 13.12
CA GLN A 325 -11.87 -0.46 14.05
C GLN A 325 -10.66 0.46 14.18
N LEU A 326 -9.45 -0.09 14.19
CA LEU A 326 -8.20 0.68 14.22
C LEU A 326 -8.03 1.51 12.94
N PHE A 327 -8.39 0.97 11.77
CA PHE A 327 -8.33 1.70 10.50
C PHE A 327 -9.32 2.86 10.47
N LYS A 328 -10.55 2.66 10.96
CA LYS A 328 -11.54 3.73 11.12
C LYS A 328 -10.99 4.82 12.03
N ALA A 329 -10.48 4.48 13.22
CA ALA A 329 -9.91 5.43 14.17
C ALA A 329 -8.74 6.24 13.57
N HIS A 330 -7.87 5.58 12.81
CA HIS A 330 -6.75 6.23 12.14
C HIS A 330 -7.20 7.22 11.04
N LYS A 331 -8.24 6.87 10.27
CA LYS A 331 -8.81 7.74 9.23
C LYS A 331 -9.41 9.02 9.82
N TYR A 332 -10.07 8.94 10.98
CA TYR A 332 -10.62 10.12 11.67
C TYR A 332 -9.53 11.06 12.18
N LYS A 333 -8.44 10.53 12.76
CA LYS A 333 -7.31 11.37 13.23
C LYS A 333 -6.69 12.20 12.10
N ARG A 334 -6.58 11.64 10.89
CA ARG A 334 -6.02 12.37 9.73
C ARG A 334 -6.90 13.53 9.26
N LYS A 335 -8.23 13.39 9.33
CA LYS A 335 -9.16 14.48 8.97
C LYS A 335 -9.14 15.62 10.01
N GLY A 336 -8.87 15.31 11.27
CA GLY A 336 -8.77 16.30 12.35
C GLY A 336 -7.54 17.21 12.26
N LEU A 337 -6.40 16.69 11.78
CA LEU A 337 -5.14 17.44 11.69
C LEU A 337 -5.16 18.60 10.69
N THR A 338 -6.13 18.65 9.78
CA THR A 338 -6.30 19.78 8.84
C THR A 338 -7.20 20.90 9.37
N GLY A 339 -7.85 20.71 10.52
CA GLY A 339 -8.62 21.75 11.21
C GLY A 339 -7.94 22.13 12.51
N ASN A 340 -7.76 23.43 12.78
CA ASN A 340 -7.23 23.96 14.04
C ASN A 340 -8.17 23.67 15.22
N GLN A 341 -8.24 22.42 15.68
CA GLN A 341 -8.95 22.06 16.90
C GLN A 341 -8.02 21.34 17.88
N SER A 342 -7.94 21.93 19.06
CA SER A 342 -7.13 21.51 20.20
C SER A 342 -7.65 20.21 20.82
N GLY A 343 -6.78 19.20 20.88
CA GLY A 343 -6.53 18.45 22.11
C GLY A 343 -7.62 17.53 22.66
N GLY A 344 -8.32 16.76 21.83
CA GLY A 344 -9.11 15.62 22.30
C GLY A 344 -8.29 14.32 22.24
N CYS A 345 -7.69 13.90 23.35
CA CYS A 345 -6.99 12.61 23.42
C CYS A 345 -8.01 11.47 23.38
N ALA A 346 -8.04 10.71 22.29
CA ALA A 346 -8.91 9.53 22.19
C ALA A 346 -8.49 8.52 23.27
N ASN A 347 -9.33 8.35 24.29
CA ASN A 347 -9.21 7.27 25.26
C ASN A 347 -9.12 5.95 24.49
N GLY A 348 -8.01 5.22 24.67
CA GLY A 348 -7.72 4.00 23.91
C GLY A 348 -8.86 3.00 24.01
N LEU A 349 -9.32 2.51 22.87
CA LEU A 349 -10.16 1.33 22.79
C LEU A 349 -9.38 0.17 23.44
N LYS A 350 -9.77 -0.25 24.64
CA LYS A 350 -9.16 -1.40 25.33
C LYS A 350 -10.03 -2.62 25.04
N PHE A 351 -9.61 -3.43 24.08
CA PHE A 351 -10.18 -4.75 23.87
C PHE A 351 -9.30 -5.78 24.60
N PHE A 352 -9.85 -6.37 25.65
CA PHE A 352 -9.42 -7.66 26.15
C PHE A 352 -10.43 -8.66 25.61
N ILE A 353 -10.03 -9.50 24.65
CA ILE A 353 -10.85 -10.60 24.14
C ILE A 353 -10.06 -11.88 24.34
#